data_AF-A0A6J8BGY0-F1
#
_entry.id   AF-A0A6J8BGY0-F1
#
_cell.length_a   1.000
_cell.length_b   1.000
_cell.length_c   1.000
_cell.angle_alpha   90.00
_cell.angle_beta   90.00
_cell.angle_gamma   90.00
#
_symmetry.space_group_name_H-M   'P 1'
#
loop_
_entity.id
_entity.type
_entity.pdbx_description
1 polymer ?
#
loop_
_entity_poly.entity_id
_entity_poly.type
_entity_poly.pdbx_seq_one_letter_code
_entity_poly.pdbx_strand_id
1 'polypeptide(L)'
;MAALDLALFHVPVQRKERTFRSKEELTLDYTDTKLRARYRFGRKGILFLSNLVRDKLTHQTNRNHALSVEQQIMVTLRFLASGSFLQVIGDTLGLDKSTVSRVVDSVLDALCEKRNEFIQWPTNLNQTKAEFYEIAGFPNILGATDGTHIRIKRPHHDEPSFINRKGYPSLNVQAVCDAKGRFTNINANWPGCCHDSHVFRTSQIRMDPKKVTKIVMVCGILHNIYIQLNEPDVAAAELVNEDVENGNNYNGQQDGRGIREHIAETYFNRH
;
A
#
# COMPACT_ATOMS: atom_id res chain seq x y z
N MET A 1 51.72 22.95 23.40
CA MET A 1 50.47 23.46 24.01
C MET A 1 49.98 24.63 23.18
N ALA A 2 49.08 24.38 22.23
CA ALA A 2 48.09 25.34 21.71
C ALA A 2 47.14 24.52 20.83
N ALA A 3 45.97 24.22 21.38
CA ALA A 3 44.89 23.53 20.69
C ALA A 3 44.34 24.45 19.60
N LEU A 4 44.33 24.00 18.35
CA LEU A 4 43.65 24.70 17.26
C LEU A 4 42.15 24.38 17.37
N ASP A 5 41.39 25.43 17.63
CA ASP A 5 39.98 25.43 18.00
C ASP A 5 39.08 24.85 16.89
N LEU A 6 38.40 23.75 17.19
CA LEU A 6 37.50 23.01 16.27
C LEU A 6 36.13 23.71 16.09
N ALA A 7 36.00 24.98 16.49
CA ALA A 7 34.73 25.71 16.59
C ALA A 7 34.24 26.37 15.28
N LEU A 8 35.02 26.35 14.19
CA LEU A 8 34.70 27.11 12.96
C LEU A 8 33.73 26.44 11.96
N PHE A 9 33.19 25.25 12.26
CA PHE A 9 32.25 24.55 11.36
C PHE A 9 30.84 24.30 11.92
N HIS A 10 30.43 25.03 12.96
CA HIS A 10 29.02 25.02 13.36
C HIS A 10 28.22 26.02 12.53
N VAL A 11 27.85 25.63 11.30
CA VAL A 11 26.78 26.32 10.57
C VAL A 11 25.48 25.95 11.29
N PRO A 12 24.82 26.89 12.01
CA PRO A 12 23.56 26.58 12.62
C PRO A 12 22.56 26.29 11.50
N VAL A 13 22.04 25.06 11.46
CA VAL A 13 20.95 24.70 10.55
C VAL A 13 19.74 25.52 10.98
N GLN A 14 19.55 26.69 10.35
CA GLN A 14 18.35 27.49 10.53
C GLN A 14 17.16 26.68 10.02
N ARG A 15 16.35 26.20 10.94
CA ARG A 15 15.08 25.53 10.61
C ARG A 15 14.17 26.57 9.97
N LYS A 16 13.99 26.46 8.65
CA LYS A 16 13.07 27.31 7.89
C LYS A 16 11.71 27.35 8.58
N GLU A 17 11.25 28.56 8.85
CA GLU A 17 9.98 28.80 9.52
C GLU A 17 8.84 28.23 8.66
N ARG A 18 7.92 27.49 9.29
CA ARG A 18 6.86 26.76 8.60
C ARG A 18 5.80 27.75 8.12
N THR A 19 5.69 27.95 6.82
CA THR A 19 4.57 28.68 6.21
C THR A 19 3.31 27.82 6.27
N PHE A 20 2.34 28.21 7.10
CA PHE A 20 1.07 27.51 7.28
C PHE A 20 0.11 27.89 6.15
N ARG A 21 -0.32 26.91 5.34
CA ARG A 21 -1.47 27.05 4.43
C ARG A 21 -2.68 26.37 5.11
N SER A 22 -3.90 26.86 4.87
CA SER A 22 -5.10 26.41 5.59
C SER A 22 -5.32 24.90 5.46
N LYS A 23 -5.62 24.22 6.58
CA LYS A 23 -5.82 22.76 6.70
C LYS A 23 -7.19 22.27 6.16
N GLU A 24 -7.89 23.07 5.37
CA GLU A 24 -9.31 22.87 5.04
C GLU A 24 -9.58 21.58 4.26
N GLU A 25 -8.57 20.99 3.59
CA GLU A 25 -8.71 19.71 2.87
C GLU A 25 -8.51 18.44 3.75
N LEU A 26 -7.98 18.59 4.97
CA LEU A 26 -7.69 17.48 5.90
C LEU A 26 -8.79 17.33 6.95
N THR A 27 -10.05 17.30 6.49
CA THR A 27 -11.21 17.08 7.33
C THR A 27 -11.97 15.81 6.95
N LEU A 28 -12.55 15.16 7.96
CA LEU A 28 -13.50 14.10 7.74
C LEU A 28 -14.87 14.63 7.32
N ASP A 29 -15.14 15.93 7.34
CA ASP A 29 -16.48 16.51 7.12
C ASP A 29 -17.06 16.31 5.71
N TYR A 30 -16.32 15.67 4.81
CA TYR A 30 -16.83 15.25 3.51
C TYR A 30 -17.89 14.14 3.61
N THR A 31 -18.71 14.04 2.55
CA THR A 31 -19.58 12.88 2.36
C THR A 31 -18.76 11.61 2.16
N ASP A 32 -19.34 10.48 2.54
CA ASP A 32 -18.68 9.17 2.49
C ASP A 32 -18.26 8.77 1.06
N THR A 33 -19.02 9.19 0.04
CA THR A 33 -18.67 9.08 -1.39
C THR A 33 -17.38 9.83 -1.72
N LYS A 34 -17.27 11.11 -1.29
CA LYS A 34 -16.08 11.93 -1.52
C LYS A 34 -14.85 11.38 -0.78
N LEU A 35 -15.05 10.83 0.42
CA LEU A 35 -13.99 10.17 1.17
C LEU A 35 -13.47 8.94 0.43
N ARG A 36 -14.36 8.06 -0.06
CA ARG A 36 -13.95 6.87 -0.83
C ARG A 36 -13.25 7.23 -2.14
N ALA A 37 -13.73 8.22 -2.87
CA ALA A 37 -13.09 8.67 -4.10
C ALA A 37 -11.63 9.14 -3.87
N ARG A 38 -11.35 9.78 -2.72
CA ARG A 38 -10.03 10.38 -2.41
C ARG A 38 -9.09 9.45 -1.64
N TYR A 39 -9.64 8.61 -0.78
CA TYR A 39 -8.90 7.84 0.22
C TYR A 39 -9.19 6.34 0.18
N ARG A 40 -10.08 5.88 -0.72
CA ARG A 40 -10.58 4.49 -0.86
C ARG A 40 -11.35 3.94 0.34
N PHE A 41 -11.53 4.73 1.40
CA PHE A 41 -12.30 4.39 2.59
C PHE A 41 -13.33 5.46 2.91
N GLY A 42 -14.49 5.04 3.42
CA GLY A 42 -15.46 5.93 4.04
C GLY A 42 -15.01 6.39 5.43
N ARG A 43 -15.83 7.21 6.09
CA ARG A 43 -15.53 7.71 7.44
C ARG A 43 -15.31 6.59 8.44
N LYS A 44 -16.13 5.53 8.38
CA LYS A 44 -16.04 4.38 9.28
C LYS A 44 -14.68 3.69 9.14
N GLY A 45 -14.23 3.40 7.92
CA GLY A 45 -12.93 2.81 7.66
C GLY A 45 -11.77 3.69 8.12
N ILE A 46 -11.81 5.00 7.85
CA ILE A 46 -10.76 5.93 8.30
C ILE A 46 -10.68 5.97 9.82
N LEU A 47 -11.81 6.01 10.53
CA LEU A 47 -11.85 6.00 12.00
C LEU A 47 -11.38 4.65 12.56
N PHE A 48 -11.75 3.54 11.94
CA PHE A 48 -11.27 2.22 12.32
C PHE A 48 -9.74 2.14 12.23
N LEU A 49 -9.17 2.54 11.09
CA LEU A 49 -7.72 2.59 10.89
C LEU A 49 -7.05 3.52 11.90
N SER A 50 -7.64 4.68 12.15
CA SER A 50 -7.11 5.65 13.12
C SER A 50 -7.05 5.07 14.52
N ASN A 51 -8.11 4.37 14.95
CA ASN A 51 -8.14 3.71 16.26
C ASN A 51 -7.16 2.54 16.35
N LEU A 52 -7.02 1.76 15.28
CA LEU A 52 -6.12 0.60 15.22
C LEU A 52 -4.65 0.96 15.50
N VAL A 53 -4.21 2.17 15.10
CA VAL A 53 -2.81 2.62 15.24
C VAL A 53 -2.65 3.80 16.21
N ARG A 54 -3.72 4.21 16.91
CA ARG A 54 -3.74 5.42 17.74
C ARG A 54 -2.63 5.45 18.78
N ASP A 55 -2.41 4.32 19.47
CA ASP A 55 -1.42 4.22 20.54
C ASP A 55 0.01 4.47 20.05
N LYS A 56 0.28 4.18 18.77
CA LYS A 56 1.59 4.36 18.13
C LYS A 56 1.78 5.76 17.56
N LEU A 57 0.71 6.37 17.05
CA LEU A 57 0.79 7.64 16.32
C LEU A 57 0.45 8.88 17.16
N THR A 58 -0.07 8.69 18.38
CA THR A 58 -0.34 9.80 19.28
C THR A 58 0.98 10.38 19.81
N HIS A 59 1.24 11.65 19.51
CA HIS A 59 2.43 12.33 20.02
C HIS A 59 2.28 12.64 21.51
N GLN A 60 3.29 12.33 22.32
CA GLN A 60 3.32 12.67 23.75
C GLN A 60 3.62 14.16 24.04
N THR A 61 3.81 15.00 23.02
CA THR A 61 4.20 16.40 23.21
C THR A 61 3.30 17.38 22.45
N ASN A 62 2.75 18.37 23.16
CA ASN A 62 1.94 19.48 22.61
C ASN A 62 2.75 20.53 21.82
N ARG A 63 4.00 20.25 21.46
CA ARG A 63 4.84 21.21 20.73
C ARG A 63 4.51 21.16 19.23
N ASN A 64 3.91 22.24 18.72
CA ASN A 64 3.65 22.56 17.31
C ASN A 64 2.50 21.79 16.62
N HIS A 65 1.24 22.19 16.83
CA HIS A 65 0.09 21.92 15.94
C HIS A 65 0.12 20.58 15.17
N ALA A 66 0.44 19.49 15.87
CA ALA A 66 0.70 18.20 15.26
C ALA A 66 -0.56 17.69 14.54
N LEU A 67 -0.35 16.93 13.46
CA LEU A 67 -1.48 16.30 12.76
C LEU A 67 -2.14 15.29 13.70
N SER A 68 -3.47 15.31 13.76
CA SER A 68 -4.21 14.28 14.48
C SER A 68 -3.95 12.92 13.84
N VAL A 69 -4.23 11.83 14.55
CA VAL A 69 -4.05 10.47 14.02
C VAL A 69 -4.88 10.28 12.75
N GLU A 70 -6.11 10.80 12.72
CA GLU A 70 -7.00 10.77 11.56
C GLU A 70 -6.38 11.50 10.36
N GLN A 71 -5.80 12.67 10.59
CA GLN A 71 -5.11 13.42 9.54
C GLN A 71 -3.89 12.65 9.02
N GLN A 72 -3.13 12.00 9.91
CA GLN A 72 -2.00 11.16 9.52
C GLN A 72 -2.43 9.97 8.64
N ILE A 73 -3.53 9.31 9.01
CA ILE A 73 -4.15 8.24 8.21
C ILE A 73 -4.61 8.77 6.85
N MET A 74 -5.32 9.90 6.80
CA MET A 74 -5.80 10.49 5.55
C MET A 74 -4.66 10.87 4.60
N VAL A 75 -3.58 11.48 5.11
CA VAL A 75 -2.38 11.77 4.30
C VAL A 75 -1.81 10.49 3.68
N THR A 76 -1.71 9.43 4.48
CA THR A 76 -1.15 8.15 4.03
C THR A 76 -2.06 7.44 3.03
N LEU A 77 -3.37 7.40 3.29
CA LEU A 77 -4.34 6.85 2.36
C LEU A 77 -4.35 7.62 1.04
N ARG A 78 -4.21 8.95 1.06
CA ARG A 78 -4.11 9.75 -0.17
C ARG A 78 -2.87 9.40 -0.97
N PHE A 79 -1.74 9.19 -0.31
CA PHE A 79 -0.51 8.73 -0.95
C PHE A 79 -0.69 7.37 -1.62
N LEU A 80 -1.24 6.39 -0.90
CA LEU A 80 -1.44 5.04 -1.42
C LEU A 80 -2.50 4.98 -2.53
N ALA A 81 -3.58 5.76 -2.42
CA ALA A 81 -4.69 5.77 -3.37
C ALA A 81 -4.35 6.46 -4.69
N SER A 82 -3.49 7.49 -4.67
CA SER A 82 -3.12 8.26 -5.87
C SER A 82 -1.83 7.81 -6.54
N GLY A 83 -0.91 7.19 -5.79
CA GLY A 83 0.44 6.90 -6.29
C GLY A 83 1.27 8.16 -6.59
N SER A 84 0.78 9.35 -6.21
CA SER A 84 1.39 10.64 -6.54
C SER A 84 2.68 10.91 -5.76
N PHE A 85 3.49 11.84 -6.29
CA PHE A 85 4.66 12.32 -5.60
C PHE A 85 4.32 13.02 -4.27
N LEU A 86 5.14 12.80 -3.24
CA LEU A 86 4.97 13.39 -1.91
C LEU A 86 4.87 14.93 -1.93
N GLN A 87 5.51 15.58 -2.90
CA GLN A 87 5.43 17.04 -3.06
C GLN A 87 4.03 17.47 -3.50
N VAL A 88 3.44 16.80 -4.50
CA VAL A 88 2.07 17.09 -4.97
C VAL A 88 1.06 16.90 -3.85
N ILE A 89 1.21 15.85 -3.05
CA ILE A 89 0.35 15.61 -1.89
C ILE A 89 0.54 16.71 -0.84
N GLY A 90 1.78 17.11 -0.57
CA GLY A 90 2.09 18.22 0.32
C GLY A 90 1.45 19.53 -0.14
N ASP A 91 1.61 19.87 -1.41
CA ASP A 91 1.06 21.10 -2.00
C ASP A 91 -0.48 21.12 -1.93
N THR A 92 -1.11 19.97 -2.18
CA THR A 92 -2.58 19.79 -2.12
C THR A 92 -3.10 19.93 -0.69
N LEU A 93 -2.42 19.33 0.28
CA LEU A 93 -2.87 19.28 1.69
C LEU A 93 -2.31 20.40 2.57
N GLY A 94 -1.55 21.35 1.99
CA GLY A 94 -0.90 22.43 2.73
C GLY A 94 0.22 21.97 3.68
N LEU A 95 0.93 20.89 3.35
CA LEU A 95 1.98 20.28 4.17
C LEU A 95 3.35 20.30 3.47
N ASP A 96 4.41 20.48 4.25
CA ASP A 96 5.78 20.27 3.74
C ASP A 96 5.96 18.80 3.29
N LYS A 97 6.67 18.59 2.17
CA LYS A 97 7.08 17.24 1.69
C LYS A 97 7.73 16.40 2.80
N SER A 98 8.56 17.00 3.65
CA SER A 98 9.23 16.32 4.77
C SER A 98 8.26 15.90 5.87
N THR A 99 7.15 16.60 6.04
CA THR A 99 6.07 16.22 6.94
C THR A 99 5.29 15.06 6.36
N VAL A 100 4.89 15.13 5.08
CA VAL A 100 4.21 14.03 4.37
C VAL A 100 5.04 12.74 4.43
N SER A 101 6.35 12.82 4.12
CA SER A 101 7.22 11.64 4.17
C SER A 101 7.26 10.98 5.54
N ARG A 102 7.43 11.77 6.61
CA ARG A 102 7.49 11.24 7.98
C ARG A 102 6.18 10.60 8.40
N VAL A 103 5.06 11.25 8.11
CA VAL A 103 3.72 10.73 8.41
C VAL A 103 3.47 9.40 7.70
N VAL A 104 3.74 9.34 6.39
CA VAL A 104 3.60 8.10 5.62
C VAL A 104 4.46 6.99 6.21
N ASP A 105 5.73 7.27 6.49
CA ASP A 105 6.63 6.25 7.06
C ASP A 105 6.14 5.75 8.44
N SER A 106 5.71 6.65 9.33
CA SER A 106 5.18 6.28 10.65
C SER A 106 3.90 5.45 10.57
N VAL A 107 2.96 5.81 9.68
CA VAL A 107 1.71 5.05 9.48
C VAL A 107 2.00 3.69 8.87
N LEU A 108 2.89 3.62 7.87
CA LEU A 108 3.29 2.34 7.26
C LEU A 108 3.89 1.39 8.29
N ASP A 109 4.75 1.90 9.18
CA ASP A 109 5.33 1.11 10.26
C ASP A 109 4.29 0.62 11.26
N ALA A 110 3.40 1.51 11.72
CA ALA A 110 2.35 1.14 12.66
C ALA A 110 1.39 0.08 12.09
N LEU A 111 1.03 0.17 10.80
CA LEU A 111 0.19 -0.84 10.14
C LEU A 111 0.95 -2.14 9.89
N CYS A 112 2.24 -2.09 9.54
CA CYS A 112 3.06 -3.28 9.36
C CYS A 112 3.18 -4.12 10.65
N GLU A 113 3.17 -3.50 11.83
CA GLU A 113 3.13 -4.23 13.10
C GLU A 113 1.83 -5.01 13.30
N LYS A 114 0.73 -4.56 12.67
CA LYS A 114 -0.57 -5.23 12.65
C LYS A 114 -0.68 -6.34 11.62
N ARG A 115 0.37 -6.63 10.83
CA ARG A 115 0.34 -7.63 9.76
C ARG A 115 -0.21 -8.98 10.18
N ASN A 116 0.15 -9.43 11.38
CA ASN A 116 -0.23 -10.76 11.86
C ASN A 116 -1.69 -10.80 12.28
N GLU A 117 -2.38 -9.67 12.45
CA GLU A 117 -3.82 -9.62 12.73
C GLU A 117 -4.65 -9.75 11.43
N PHE A 118 -4.11 -9.32 10.30
CA PHE A 118 -4.86 -9.21 9.04
C PHE A 118 -4.39 -10.15 7.92
N ILE A 119 -3.12 -10.55 7.89
CA ILE A 119 -2.54 -11.47 6.91
C ILE A 119 -2.17 -12.77 7.62
N GLN A 120 -3.12 -13.69 7.66
CA GLN A 120 -2.97 -14.97 8.34
C GLN A 120 -3.30 -16.13 7.41
N TRP A 121 -2.55 -17.22 7.58
CA TRP A 121 -2.91 -18.49 6.95
C TRP A 121 -4.21 -19.04 7.57
N PRO A 122 -5.13 -19.62 6.77
CA PRO A 122 -6.38 -20.16 7.29
C PRO A 122 -6.13 -21.23 8.36
N THR A 123 -6.86 -21.13 9.48
CA THR A 123 -6.83 -22.11 10.57
C THR A 123 -7.76 -23.30 10.29
N ASN A 124 -8.94 -23.03 9.71
CA ASN A 124 -9.90 -24.07 9.33
C ASN A 124 -9.72 -24.46 7.85
N LEU A 125 -8.80 -25.38 7.59
CA LEU A 125 -8.48 -25.84 6.24
C LEU A 125 -9.66 -26.52 5.54
N ASN A 126 -10.54 -27.21 6.28
CA ASN A 126 -11.69 -27.89 5.70
C ASN A 126 -12.70 -26.89 5.13
N GLN A 127 -12.95 -25.80 5.87
CA GLN A 127 -13.80 -24.70 5.38
C GLN A 127 -13.19 -24.08 4.12
N THR A 128 -11.89 -23.76 4.13
CA THR A 128 -11.23 -23.17 2.95
C THR A 128 -11.33 -24.07 1.71
N LYS A 129 -11.13 -25.38 1.88
CA LYS A 129 -11.30 -26.35 0.78
C LYS A 129 -12.72 -26.36 0.23
N ALA A 130 -13.73 -26.32 1.11
CA ALA A 130 -15.13 -26.28 0.70
C ALA A 130 -15.44 -24.99 -0.08
N GLU A 131 -15.01 -23.83 0.42
CA GLU A 131 -15.22 -22.53 -0.24
C GLU A 131 -14.60 -22.49 -1.65
N PHE A 132 -13.39 -23.01 -1.83
CA PHE A 132 -12.79 -23.10 -3.18
C PHE A 132 -13.48 -24.12 -4.09
N TYR A 133 -13.93 -25.24 -3.51
CA TYR A 133 -14.66 -26.26 -4.26
C TYR A 133 -15.98 -25.72 -4.80
N GLU A 134 -16.69 -24.90 -4.02
CA GLU A 134 -17.93 -24.24 -4.45
C GLU A 134 -17.72 -23.30 -5.64
N ILE A 135 -16.57 -22.65 -5.76
CA ILE A 135 -16.29 -21.70 -6.85
C ILE A 135 -16.02 -22.42 -8.18
N ALA A 136 -15.17 -23.44 -8.19
CA ALA A 136 -14.63 -24.01 -9.44
C ALA A 136 -14.61 -25.54 -9.49
N GLY A 137 -15.14 -26.23 -8.47
CA GLY A 137 -15.16 -27.70 -8.39
C GLY A 137 -13.80 -28.35 -8.17
N PHE A 138 -12.75 -27.58 -7.86
CA PHE A 138 -11.40 -28.10 -7.62
C PHE A 138 -11.22 -28.49 -6.14
N PRO A 139 -11.01 -29.77 -5.83
CA PRO A 139 -10.87 -30.22 -4.45
C PRO A 139 -9.49 -29.87 -3.88
N ASN A 140 -9.40 -29.80 -2.54
CA ASN A 140 -8.16 -29.64 -1.79
C ASN A 140 -7.38 -28.34 -2.04
N ILE A 141 -8.03 -27.29 -2.53
CA ILE A 141 -7.41 -25.97 -2.68
C ILE A 141 -7.43 -25.21 -1.35
N LEU A 142 -6.29 -24.63 -0.98
CA LEU A 142 -6.13 -23.84 0.25
C LEU A 142 -5.89 -22.34 -0.01
N GLY A 143 -5.66 -21.98 -1.27
CA GLY A 143 -5.41 -20.61 -1.67
C GLY A 143 -5.06 -20.51 -3.15
N ALA A 144 -5.34 -19.36 -3.74
CA ALA A 144 -4.86 -18.98 -5.06
C ALA A 144 -3.55 -18.20 -4.90
N THR A 145 -2.49 -18.60 -5.60
CA THR A 145 -1.18 -17.95 -5.53
C THR A 145 -0.85 -17.28 -6.85
N ASP A 146 -0.38 -16.03 -6.82
CA ASP A 146 0.15 -15.35 -8.01
C ASP A 146 1.39 -14.50 -7.68
N GLY A 147 2.24 -14.30 -8.68
CA GLY A 147 3.45 -13.49 -8.62
C GLY A 147 3.33 -12.24 -9.50
N THR A 148 3.75 -11.09 -8.98
CA THR A 148 3.75 -9.82 -9.72
C THR A 148 5.06 -9.07 -9.54
N HIS A 149 5.52 -8.44 -10.64
CA HIS A 149 6.73 -7.62 -10.63
C HIS A 149 6.38 -6.15 -10.39
N ILE A 150 6.69 -5.65 -9.19
CA ILE A 150 6.55 -4.24 -8.83
C ILE A 150 7.80 -3.51 -9.25
N ARG A 151 7.67 -2.58 -10.20
CA ARG A 151 8.78 -1.77 -10.68
C ARG A 151 9.35 -0.93 -9.53
N ILE A 152 10.68 -0.89 -9.42
CA ILE A 152 11.38 -0.11 -8.41
C ILE A 152 12.36 0.86 -9.06
N LYS A 153 12.74 1.90 -8.30
CA LYS A 153 13.94 2.65 -8.64
C LYS A 153 15.13 1.70 -8.56
N ARG A 154 15.99 1.81 -9.57
CA ARG A 154 17.24 1.08 -9.70
C ARG A 154 18.05 1.18 -8.38
N PRO A 155 18.27 0.05 -7.67
CA PRO A 155 18.97 0.08 -6.40
C PRO A 155 20.46 0.36 -6.60
N HIS A 156 21.10 0.96 -5.59
CA HIS A 156 22.52 1.32 -5.65
C HIS A 156 23.45 0.12 -5.47
N HIS A 157 22.95 -0.97 -4.88
CA HIS A 157 23.68 -2.22 -4.64
C HIS A 157 22.95 -3.38 -5.29
N ASP A 158 23.73 -4.33 -5.82
CA ASP A 158 23.23 -5.58 -6.43
C ASP A 158 22.15 -5.38 -7.51
N GLU A 159 22.28 -4.29 -8.26
CA GLU A 159 21.36 -3.88 -9.31
C GLU A 159 20.96 -4.99 -10.31
N PRO A 160 21.88 -5.84 -10.81
CA PRO A 160 21.54 -6.90 -11.75
C PRO A 160 20.49 -7.88 -11.19
N SER A 161 20.53 -8.16 -9.88
CA SER A 161 19.57 -9.05 -9.23
C SER A 161 18.13 -8.52 -9.28
N PHE A 162 17.93 -7.21 -9.39
CA PHE A 162 16.60 -6.64 -9.46
C PHE A 162 16.04 -6.57 -10.88
N ILE A 163 16.84 -6.84 -11.91
CA ILE A 163 16.38 -6.84 -13.29
C ILE A 163 15.55 -8.09 -13.57
N ASN A 164 14.30 -7.90 -13.96
CA ASN A 164 13.44 -9.00 -14.35
C ASN A 164 13.67 -9.43 -15.80
N ARG A 165 12.93 -10.45 -16.22
CA ARG A 165 12.94 -10.99 -17.59
C ARG A 165 12.55 -9.99 -18.69
N LYS A 166 11.86 -8.90 -18.30
CA LYS A 166 11.46 -7.81 -19.19
C LYS A 166 12.50 -6.67 -19.21
N GLY A 167 13.65 -6.84 -18.56
CA GLY A 167 14.77 -5.91 -18.63
C GLY A 167 14.65 -4.67 -17.73
N TYR A 168 13.72 -4.62 -16.77
CA TYR A 168 13.59 -3.50 -15.84
C TYR A 168 13.75 -3.88 -14.36
N PRO A 169 14.24 -2.97 -13.50
CA PRO A 169 14.34 -3.21 -12.05
C PRO A 169 12.97 -3.39 -11.41
N SER A 170 12.77 -4.49 -10.68
CA SER A 170 11.54 -4.78 -9.96
C SER A 170 11.79 -5.62 -8.71
N LEU A 171 10.81 -5.63 -7.82
CA LEU A 171 10.62 -6.65 -6.80
C LEU A 171 9.62 -7.68 -7.32
N ASN A 172 9.93 -8.96 -7.18
CA ASN A 172 8.96 -10.03 -7.34
C ASN A 172 8.17 -10.17 -6.03
N VAL A 173 6.86 -9.93 -6.10
CA VAL A 173 5.92 -10.06 -5.00
C VAL A 173 5.02 -11.25 -5.26
N GLN A 174 5.01 -12.19 -4.33
CA GLN A 174 4.06 -13.29 -4.33
C GLN A 174 2.99 -13.05 -3.27
N ALA A 175 1.74 -13.33 -3.61
CA ALA A 175 0.66 -13.31 -2.64
C ALA A 175 -0.21 -14.56 -2.77
N VAL A 176 -0.81 -14.96 -1.65
CA VAL A 176 -1.82 -16.02 -1.59
C VAL A 176 -3.12 -15.42 -1.12
N CYS A 177 -4.22 -15.74 -1.80
CA CYS A 177 -5.56 -15.31 -1.44
C CYS A 177 -6.46 -16.50 -1.09
N ASP A 178 -7.42 -16.28 -0.20
CA ASP A 178 -8.52 -17.23 0.02
C ASP A 178 -9.63 -17.08 -1.04
N ALA A 179 -10.65 -17.93 -0.94
CA ALA A 179 -11.80 -17.97 -1.84
C ALA A 179 -12.61 -16.66 -1.87
N LYS A 180 -12.46 -15.81 -0.83
CA LYS A 180 -13.14 -14.52 -0.70
C LYS A 180 -12.26 -13.34 -1.13
N GLY A 181 -11.11 -13.64 -1.74
CA GLY A 181 -10.17 -12.63 -2.22
C GLY A 181 -9.36 -11.94 -1.12
N ARG A 182 -9.34 -12.47 0.12
CA ARG A 182 -8.50 -11.93 1.20
C ARG A 182 -7.09 -12.49 1.11
N PHE A 183 -6.09 -11.63 1.28
CA PHE A 183 -4.69 -12.05 1.32
C PHE A 183 -4.38 -12.83 2.61
N THR A 184 -3.96 -14.09 2.47
CA THR A 184 -3.55 -14.96 3.58
C THR A 184 -2.04 -15.02 3.74
N ASN A 185 -1.30 -14.69 2.69
CA ASN A 185 0.16 -14.56 2.71
C ASN A 185 0.62 -13.51 1.68
N ILE A 186 1.64 -12.73 2.02
CA ILE A 186 2.31 -11.80 1.11
C ILE A 186 3.82 -11.88 1.35
N ASN A 187 4.58 -12.13 0.28
CA ASN A 187 6.03 -12.10 0.27
C ASN A 187 6.54 -11.10 -0.77
N ALA A 188 7.09 -9.98 -0.31
CA ALA A 188 7.55 -8.87 -1.14
C ALA A 188 9.06 -8.60 -1.01
N ASN A 189 9.85 -9.65 -0.73
CA ASN A 189 11.27 -9.53 -0.42
C ASN A 189 12.21 -10.02 -1.53
N TRP A 190 11.69 -10.36 -2.71
CA TRP A 190 12.48 -11.04 -3.73
C TRP A 190 12.89 -10.10 -4.87
N PRO A 191 14.16 -10.11 -5.29
CA PRO A 191 14.61 -9.40 -6.47
C PRO A 191 13.90 -9.86 -7.74
N GLY A 192 13.78 -8.96 -8.72
CA GLY A 192 13.11 -9.22 -9.99
C GLY A 192 13.72 -10.33 -10.84
N CYS A 193 14.98 -10.73 -10.62
CA CYS A 193 15.59 -11.87 -11.31
C CYS A 193 15.04 -13.22 -10.82
N CYS A 194 14.44 -13.27 -9.62
CA CYS A 194 13.97 -14.50 -9.00
C CYS A 194 12.66 -14.99 -9.63
N HIS A 195 12.62 -16.31 -9.87
CA HIS A 195 11.44 -17.00 -10.39
C HIS A 195 10.41 -17.26 -9.28
N ASP A 196 9.12 -17.23 -9.60
CA ASP A 196 8.02 -17.45 -8.62
C ASP A 196 8.13 -18.78 -7.86
N SER A 197 8.64 -19.82 -8.52
CA SER A 197 8.90 -21.14 -7.91
C SER A 197 10.02 -21.11 -6.88
N HIS A 198 10.96 -20.17 -6.99
CA HIS A 198 12.03 -19.94 -6.01
C HIS A 198 11.52 -19.11 -4.83
N VAL A 199 10.72 -18.07 -5.10
CA VAL A 199 10.03 -17.26 -4.07
C VAL A 199 9.15 -18.12 -3.16
N PHE A 200 8.45 -19.10 -3.74
CA PHE A 200 7.59 -20.02 -3.01
C PHE A 200 8.37 -20.94 -2.04
N ARG A 201 9.61 -21.32 -2.38
CA ARG A 201 10.42 -22.28 -1.60
C ARG A 201 11.22 -21.63 -0.48
N THR A 202 11.31 -20.31 -0.43
CA THR A 202 12.20 -19.61 0.51
C THR A 202 11.49 -18.38 1.08
N SER A 203 11.23 -18.36 2.39
CA SER A 203 10.41 -17.33 3.03
C SER A 203 11.21 -16.33 3.90
N GLN A 204 12.55 -16.40 3.88
CA GLN A 204 13.39 -15.59 4.76
C GLN A 204 14.61 -15.00 4.04
N ILE A 205 14.41 -13.94 3.26
CA ILE A 205 15.50 -13.01 2.92
C ILE A 205 14.97 -11.59 3.11
N ARG A 206 15.72 -10.71 3.79
CA ARG A 206 15.40 -9.28 3.93
C ARG A 206 16.24 -8.52 2.91
N MET A 207 15.62 -7.91 1.91
CA MET A 207 16.31 -7.08 0.92
C MET A 207 15.77 -5.65 0.86
N ASP A 208 16.60 -4.74 0.38
CA ASP A 208 16.23 -3.38 -0.01
C ASP A 208 15.55 -3.43 -1.39
N PRO A 209 14.48 -2.66 -1.72
CA PRO A 209 13.96 -1.45 -1.07
C PRO A 209 12.94 -1.70 0.06
N LYS A 210 13.37 -1.45 1.31
CA LYS A 210 12.54 -1.66 2.53
C LYS A 210 11.19 -0.92 2.49
N LYS A 211 11.16 0.27 1.88
CA LYS A 211 9.94 1.09 1.81
C LYS A 211 8.88 0.51 0.87
N VAL A 212 9.28 -0.07 -0.26
CA VAL A 212 8.34 -0.69 -1.20
C VAL A 212 7.72 -1.93 -0.58
N THR A 213 8.50 -2.77 0.10
CA THR A 213 8.00 -3.92 0.85
C THR A 213 6.95 -3.52 1.90
N LYS A 214 7.18 -2.43 2.66
CA LYS A 214 6.18 -1.90 3.61
C LYS A 214 4.89 -1.47 2.91
N ILE A 215 5.00 -0.73 1.81
CA ILE A 215 3.84 -0.27 1.02
C ILE A 215 3.01 -1.47 0.56
N VAL A 216 3.66 -2.49 -0.01
CA VAL A 216 2.98 -3.71 -0.48
C VAL A 216 2.26 -4.42 0.65
N MET A 217 2.95 -4.62 1.78
CA MET A 217 2.36 -5.26 2.96
C MET A 217 1.15 -4.47 3.48
N VAL A 218 1.28 -3.14 3.57
CA VAL A 218 0.19 -2.27 4.05
C VAL A 218 -0.98 -2.25 3.07
N CYS A 219 -0.75 -2.23 1.76
CA CYS A 219 -1.83 -2.36 0.77
C CYS A 219 -2.60 -3.67 0.96
N GLY A 220 -1.91 -4.79 1.23
CA GLY A 220 -2.55 -6.06 1.54
C GLY A 220 -3.38 -6.03 2.83
N ILE A 221 -2.84 -5.42 3.89
CA ILE A 221 -3.56 -5.22 5.17
C ILE A 221 -4.82 -4.37 4.94
N LEU A 222 -4.69 -3.25 4.23
CA LEU A 222 -5.79 -2.36 3.92
C LEU A 222 -6.86 -3.06 3.09
N HIS A 223 -6.48 -3.88 2.11
CA HIS A 223 -7.40 -4.70 1.31
C HIS A 223 -8.22 -5.67 2.18
N ASN A 224 -7.57 -6.37 3.10
CA ASN A 224 -8.30 -7.28 4.00
C ASN A 224 -9.21 -6.52 4.97
N ILE A 225 -8.78 -5.37 5.49
CA ILE A 225 -9.63 -4.48 6.30
C ILE A 225 -10.83 -3.98 5.49
N TYR A 226 -10.62 -3.61 4.23
CA TYR A 226 -11.67 -3.17 3.32
C TYR A 226 -12.76 -4.24 3.15
N ILE A 227 -12.34 -5.50 2.88
CA ILE A 227 -13.25 -6.65 2.80
C ILE A 227 -13.95 -6.89 4.15
N GLN A 228 -13.21 -6.87 5.26
CA GLN A 228 -13.76 -7.11 6.60
C GLN A 228 -14.82 -6.08 7.00
N LEU A 229 -14.61 -4.82 6.63
CA LEU A 229 -15.55 -3.74 6.92
C LEU A 229 -16.75 -3.72 5.98
N ASN A 230 -16.73 -4.57 4.94
CA ASN A 230 -17.70 -4.58 3.84
C ASN A 230 -17.85 -3.17 3.26
N GLU A 231 -16.72 -2.49 3.01
CA GLU A 231 -16.73 -1.16 2.42
C GLU A 231 -17.33 -1.24 1.00
N PRO A 232 -18.32 -0.40 0.67
CA PRO A 232 -18.94 -0.42 -0.64
C PRO A 232 -17.94 0.01 -1.70
N ASP A 233 -17.88 -0.73 -2.81
CA ASP A 233 -17.04 -0.40 -3.96
C ASP A 233 -17.62 0.77 -4.75
N VAL A 234 -17.44 1.97 -4.19
CA VAL A 234 -17.86 3.23 -4.81
C VAL A 234 -16.91 3.61 -5.95
N ALA A 235 -15.72 3.02 -6.03
CA ALA A 235 -14.80 3.21 -7.15
C ALA A 235 -15.29 2.49 -8.41
N ALA A 236 -15.87 1.29 -8.27
CA ALA A 236 -16.52 0.61 -9.37
C ALA A 236 -17.81 1.33 -9.80
N ALA A 237 -18.65 1.78 -8.87
CA ALA A 237 -19.98 2.33 -9.21
C ALA A 237 -19.99 3.59 -10.10
N GLU A 238 -18.92 4.40 -10.12
CA GLU A 238 -18.79 5.54 -11.05
C GLU A 238 -18.12 5.17 -12.39
N LEU A 239 -17.34 4.07 -12.45
CA LEU A 239 -16.75 3.54 -13.68
C LEU A 239 -17.67 2.55 -14.41
N VAL A 240 -18.62 1.96 -13.68
CA VAL A 240 -19.57 0.96 -14.18
C VAL A 240 -20.75 1.61 -14.93
N ASN A 241 -20.93 2.93 -14.86
CA ASN A 241 -22.02 3.59 -15.60
C ASN A 241 -21.71 3.87 -17.09
N GLU A 242 -20.53 3.50 -17.61
CA GLU A 242 -20.27 3.53 -19.06
C GLU A 242 -20.11 2.15 -19.72
N ASP A 243 -19.90 1.05 -18.96
CA ASP A 243 -19.56 -0.26 -19.54
C ASP A 243 -20.59 -1.40 -19.28
N VAL A 244 -21.73 -1.15 -18.62
CA VAL A 244 -22.76 -2.19 -18.33
C VAL A 244 -23.72 -2.44 -19.50
N GLU A 245 -23.24 -2.40 -20.73
CA GLU A 245 -23.97 -3.02 -21.84
C GLU A 245 -23.32 -4.27 -22.43
N ASN A 246 -22.12 -4.68 -22.00
CA ASN A 246 -21.57 -5.97 -22.44
C ASN A 246 -21.12 -6.84 -21.27
N GLY A 247 -22.05 -7.64 -20.77
CA GLY A 247 -21.75 -8.79 -19.93
C GLY A 247 -20.92 -9.82 -20.71
N ASN A 248 -19.60 -9.73 -20.60
CA ASN A 248 -18.70 -10.76 -21.10
C ASN A 248 -18.38 -11.77 -20.00
N ASN A 249 -18.91 -12.99 -20.17
CA ASN A 249 -18.49 -14.16 -19.42
C ASN A 249 -16.99 -14.40 -19.64
N TYR A 250 -16.24 -14.48 -18.53
CA TYR A 250 -14.80 -14.77 -18.53
C TYR A 250 -14.49 -16.11 -19.19
N ASN A 251 -13.77 -16.10 -20.32
CA ASN A 251 -13.49 -17.29 -21.14
C ASN A 251 -12.04 -17.82 -20.99
N GLY A 252 -11.41 -17.58 -19.85
CA GLY A 252 -10.13 -18.21 -19.48
C GLY A 252 -8.89 -17.33 -19.64
N GLN A 253 -7.71 -17.97 -19.70
CA GLN A 253 -6.42 -17.30 -19.45
C GLN A 253 -6.04 -16.20 -20.46
N GLN A 254 -6.59 -16.23 -21.67
CA GLN A 254 -6.38 -15.19 -22.69
C GLN A 254 -7.15 -13.91 -22.35
N ASP A 255 -8.38 -14.06 -21.86
CA ASP A 255 -9.21 -12.97 -21.33
C ASP A 255 -8.56 -12.35 -20.09
N GLY A 256 -8.02 -13.19 -19.20
CA GLY A 256 -7.28 -12.71 -18.02
C GLY A 256 -6.03 -11.89 -18.37
N ARG A 257 -5.33 -12.21 -19.46
CA ARG A 257 -4.24 -11.35 -19.98
C ARG A 257 -4.78 -10.06 -20.55
N GLY A 258 -5.85 -10.09 -21.34
CA GLY A 258 -6.48 -8.90 -21.92
C GLY A 258 -6.98 -7.92 -20.86
N ILE A 259 -7.68 -8.41 -19.84
CA ILE A 259 -8.16 -7.60 -18.71
C ILE A 259 -6.97 -7.00 -17.94
N ARG A 260 -5.93 -7.79 -17.70
CA ARG A 260 -4.73 -7.33 -17.00
C ARG A 260 -3.94 -6.30 -17.81
N GLU A 261 -3.81 -6.48 -19.12
CA GLU A 261 -3.16 -5.52 -20.03
C GLU A 261 -3.97 -4.23 -20.11
N HIS A 262 -5.30 -4.32 -20.24
CA HIS A 262 -6.19 -3.18 -20.18
C HIS A 262 -6.06 -2.40 -18.86
N ILE A 263 -6.05 -3.08 -17.72
CA ILE A 263 -5.84 -2.41 -16.42
C ILE A 263 -4.44 -1.78 -16.34
N ALA A 264 -3.40 -2.47 -16.81
CA ALA A 264 -2.04 -1.97 -16.80
C ALA A 264 -1.87 -0.71 -17.68
N GLU A 265 -2.45 -0.70 -18.87
CA GLU A 265 -2.37 0.41 -19.81
C GLU A 265 -3.23 1.60 -19.37
N THR A 266 -4.47 1.35 -18.94
CA THR A 266 -5.42 2.40 -18.57
C THR A 266 -5.01 3.11 -17.28
N TYR A 267 -4.49 2.39 -16.28
CA TYR A 267 -4.29 2.95 -14.94
C TYR A 267 -2.82 3.17 -14.56
N PHE A 268 -1.88 2.46 -15.18
CA PHE A 268 -0.47 2.47 -14.73
C PHE A 268 0.52 2.98 -15.77
N ASN A 269 0.06 3.32 -16.99
CA ASN A 269 0.92 3.68 -18.10
C ASN A 269 0.64 5.09 -18.69
N ARG A 270 0.37 6.08 -17.82
CA ARG A 270 0.44 7.50 -18.24
C ARG A 270 1.79 8.09 -17.86
N HIS A 271 2.45 8.62 -18.89
CA HIS A 271 3.84 9.08 -18.99
C HIS A 271 4.32 10.04 -17.89
#